data_AF-A0AAW4W5B4-F1
#
_entry.id   AF-A0AAW4W5B4-F1
#
_cell.length_a   1.000
_cell.length_b   1.000
_cell.length_c   1.000
_cell.angle_alpha   90.00
_cell.angle_beta   90.00
_cell.angle_gamma   90.00
#
_symmetry.space_group_name_H-M   'P 1'
#
loop_
_entity.id
_entity.type
_entity.pdbx_description
1 polymer ?
#
loop_
_entity_poly.entity_id
_entity_poly.type
_entity_poly.pdbx_seq_one_letter_code
_entity_poly.pdbx_strand_id
1 'polypeptide(L)' 'MERGVVSATCIAQHIETFRKQAAGDAKADFGEPCQNCPMNKECNFDWLSNMAPLLKDSMVKIRMVLPVQC' A
#
# COMPACT_ATOMS: atom_id res chain seq x y z
N MET A 1 19.76 -6.52 -7.03
CA MET A 1 19.84 -5.55 -5.92
C MET A 1 18.45 -4.96 -5.55
N GLU A 2 17.27 -5.51 -5.88
CA GLU A 2 16.20 -4.52 -6.21
C GLU A 2 14.80 -4.69 -5.58
N ARG A 3 14.50 -5.78 -4.84
CA ARG A 3 13.14 -5.96 -4.28
C ARG A 3 12.87 -5.18 -3.00
N GLY A 4 13.83 -5.06 -2.09
CA GLY A 4 13.64 -4.37 -0.79
C GLY A 4 13.41 -2.86 -0.93
N VAL A 5 14.07 -2.21 -1.91
CA VAL A 5 13.90 -0.78 -2.18
C VAL A 5 12.49 -0.49 -2.73
N VAL A 6 11.98 -1.33 -3.64
CA VAL A 6 10.62 -1.19 -4.18
C VAL A 6 9.57 -1.35 -3.08
N SER A 7 9.73 -2.35 -2.20
CA SER A 7 8.85 -2.54 -1.05
C SER A 7 8.86 -1.33 -0.11
N ALA A 8 10.04 -0.78 0.19
CA ALA A 8 10.21 0.38 1.07
C ALA A 8 9.59 1.66 0.48
N THR A 9 9.75 1.87 -0.82
CA THR A 9 9.13 3.00 -1.52
C THR A 9 7.61 2.88 -1.53
N CYS A 10 7.08 1.69 -1.80
CA CYS A 10 5.64 1.44 -1.80
C CYS A 10 5.03 1.71 -0.42
N ILE A 11 5.59 1.13 0.65
CA ILE A 11 5.04 1.35 2.01
C ILE A 11 5.14 2.82 2.43
N ALA A 12 6.21 3.54 2.07
CA ALA A 12 6.36 4.96 2.42
C ALA A 12 5.26 5.83 1.78
N GLN A 13 4.92 5.54 0.51
CA GLN A 13 3.81 6.22 -0.18
C GLN A 13 2.47 5.94 0.50
N HIS A 14 2.19 4.68 0.84
CA HIS A 14 0.97 4.31 1.53
C HIS A 14 0.88 4.96 2.93
N ILE A 15 1.96 4.97 3.71
CA ILE A 15 1.99 5.61 5.03
C ILE A 15 1.69 7.11 4.93
N GLU A 16 2.28 7.83 3.97
CA GLU A 16 2.05 9.27 3.82
C GLU A 16 0.60 9.58 3.43
N THR A 17 0.01 8.80 2.52
CA THR A 17 -1.41 8.96 2.17
C THR A 17 -2.31 8.66 3.36
N PHE A 18 -2.07 7.58 4.11
CA PHE A 18 -2.85 7.28 5.31
C PHE A 18 -2.70 8.34 6.40
N ARG A 19 -1.51 8.91 6.57
CA ARG A 19 -1.28 10.03 7.48
C ARG A 19 -2.16 11.24 7.11
N LYS A 20 -2.27 11.56 5.81
CA LYS A 20 -3.14 12.63 5.30
C LYS A 20 -4.63 12.31 5.46
N GLN A 21 -5.05 11.09 5.11
CA GLN A 21 -6.44 10.65 5.27
C GLN A 21 -6.86 10.68 6.74
N ALA A 22 -6.02 10.20 7.65
CA ALA A 22 -6.25 10.25 9.09
C ALA A 22 -6.34 11.68 9.62
N ALA A 23 -5.49 12.59 9.13
CA ALA A 23 -5.55 14.01 9.50
C ALA A 23 -6.85 14.70 9.03
N GLY A 24 -7.47 14.19 7.97
CA GLY A 24 -8.74 14.69 7.43
C GLY A 24 -9.97 13.94 7.91
N ASP A 25 -9.85 13.01 8.87
CA ASP A 25 -10.92 12.09 9.31
C ASP A 25 -11.59 11.33 8.14
N ALA A 26 -10.82 11.08 7.08
CA ALA A 26 -11.30 10.39 5.90
C ALA A 26 -11.23 8.87 6.11
N LYS A 27 -12.16 8.15 5.50
CA LYS A 27 -12.09 6.68 5.42
C LYS A 27 -10.79 6.29 4.70
N ALA A 28 -10.03 5.38 5.30
CA ALA A 28 -8.79 4.92 4.71
C ALA A 28 -9.03 4.30 3.33
N ASP A 29 -8.45 4.89 2.29
CA ASP A 29 -8.44 4.38 0.92
C ASP A 29 -7.04 3.84 0.61
N PHE A 30 -6.93 2.51 0.60
CA PHE A 30 -5.70 1.79 0.30
C PHE A 30 -5.29 1.88 -1.18
N GLY A 31 -6.19 2.22 -2.09
CA GLY A 31 -5.93 2.33 -3.53
C GLY A 31 -5.45 3.72 -3.97
N GLU A 32 -5.81 4.78 -3.24
CA GLU A 32 -5.41 6.17 -3.53
C GLU A 32 -3.90 6.35 -3.76
N PRO A 33 -2.99 5.76 -2.97
CA PRO A 33 -1.54 5.88 -3.20
C PRO A 33 -1.14 5.36 -4.59
N CYS A 34 -1.75 4.25 -5.04
CA CYS A 34 -1.44 3.65 -6.33
C CYS A 34 -1.98 4.46 -7.51
N GLN A 35 -3.08 5.19 -7.34
CA GLN A 35 -3.61 6.07 -8.39
C GLN A 35 -2.62 7.18 -8.75
N ASN A 36 -1.89 7.69 -7.76
CA ASN A 36 -0.92 8.77 -7.91
C ASN A 36 0.54 8.29 -7.99
N CYS A 37 0.78 6.97 -7.98
CA CYS A 37 2.12 6.40 -7.99
C CYS A 37 2.72 6.42 -9.40
N PRO A 38 3.95 6.95 -9.61
CA PRO A 38 4.62 6.92 -10.91
C PRO A 38 4.87 5.50 -11.45
N MET A 39 5.02 4.54 -10.54
CA MET A 39 5.32 3.13 -10.85
C MET A 39 4.06 2.29 -11.05
N ASN A 40 2.86 2.90 -11.04
CA ASN A 40 1.60 2.15 -11.03
C ASN A 40 1.41 1.23 -12.25
N LYS A 41 1.89 1.64 -13.42
CA LYS A 41 1.87 0.85 -14.66
C LYS A 41 2.78 -0.37 -14.58
N GLU A 42 3.90 -0.25 -13.87
CA GLU A 42 4.89 -1.31 -13.74
C GLU A 42 4.48 -2.33 -12.68
N CYS A 43 3.88 -1.86 -11.59
CA CYS A 43 3.42 -2.73 -10.50
C CYS A 43 1.98 -3.24 -10.67
N ASN A 44 1.25 -2.75 -11.68
CA ASN A 44 -0.15 -3.07 -11.95
C ASN A 44 -1.04 -2.91 -10.70
N PHE A 45 -0.82 -1.86 -9.92
CA PHE A 45 -1.53 -1.59 -8.66
C PHE A 45 -1.41 -2.70 -7.60
N ASP A 46 -0.50 -3.67 -7.77
CA ASP A 46 -0.33 -4.79 -6.84
C ASP A 46 0.56 -4.40 -5.64
N TRP A 47 0.10 -3.43 -4.86
CA TRP A 47 0.81 -2.96 -3.68
C TRP A 47 1.02 -4.06 -2.63
N LEU A 48 0.08 -5.01 -2.52
CA LEU A 48 0.14 -6.06 -1.50
C LEU A 48 1.32 -7.00 -1.75
N SER A 49 1.50 -7.49 -2.99
CA SER A 49 2.66 -8.31 -3.34
C SER A 49 3.96 -7.52 -3.24
N ASN A 50 3.95 -6.24 -3.61
CA ASN A 50 5.14 -5.38 -3.51
C ASN A 50 5.57 -5.13 -2.06
N MET A 51 4.65 -5.04 -1.12
CA MET A 51 4.96 -4.89 0.31
C MET A 51 5.18 -6.23 1.03
N ALA A 52 4.83 -7.37 0.41
CA ALA A 52 4.92 -8.69 1.02
C ALA A 52 6.30 -9.01 1.65
N PRO A 53 7.46 -8.65 1.07
CA PRO A 53 8.75 -8.86 1.72
C PRO A 53 8.84 -8.16 3.09
N LEU A 54 8.41 -6.91 3.18
CA LEU A 54 8.42 -6.15 4.44
C LEU A 54 7.37 -6.67 5.42
N LEU A 55 6.19 -7.05 4.92
CA LEU A 55 5.12 -7.57 5.77
C LEU A 55 5.51 -8.88 6.45
N LYS A 56 6.27 -9.76 5.77
CA LYS A 56 6.79 -11.00 6.34
C LYS A 56 7.75 -10.77 7.50
N ASP A 57 8.59 -9.74 7.40
CA ASP A 57 9.54 -9.37 8.45
C ASP A 57 8.89 -8.51 9.55
N SER A 58 7.70 -7.96 9.28
CA SER A 58 6.91 -7.22 10.26
C SER A 58 6.05 -8.14 11.14
N MET A 59 5.72 -7.69 12.35
CA MET A 59 4.66 -8.33 13.15
C MET A 59 3.24 -7.91 12.72
N VAL A 60 3.10 -7.16 11.63
CA VAL A 60 1.82 -6.62 11.16
C VAL A 60 1.12 -7.63 10.25
N LYS A 61 -0.07 -8.09 10.65
CA LYS A 61 -0.90 -8.98 9.83
C LYS A 61 -1.99 -8.18 9.12
N ILE A 62 -1.79 -7.89 7.84
CA ILE A 62 -2.81 -7.27 7.00
C ILE A 62 -3.80 -8.35 6.53
N ARG A 63 -5.10 -8.14 6.80
CA ARG A 63 -6.20 -8.93 6.23
C ARG A 63 -7.06 -7.99 5.41
N MET A 64 -7.03 -8.12 4.09
CA MET A 64 -7.98 -7.40 3.25
C MET A 64 -9.37 -8.02 3.43
N VAL A 65 -10.31 -7.22 3.91
CA VAL A 65 -11.73 -7.57 3.84
C VAL A 65 -12.17 -7.20 2.43
N LEU A 66 -12.33 -8.19 1.55
CA LEU A 66 -12.97 -7.97 0.27
C LEU A 66 -14.38 -7.46 0.54
N PRO A 67 -14.82 -6.32 -0.03
CA PRO A 67 -16.20 -5.91 0.09
C PRO A 67 -17.07 -7.03 -0.46
N VAL A 68 -18.06 -7.45 0.32
CA VAL A 68 -19.09 -8.39 -0.13
C VAL A 68 -19.70 -7.76 -1.39
N GLN A 69 -19.55 -8.42 -2.53
CA GLN A 69 -20.26 -8.04 -3.74
C GLN A 69 -21.75 -8.34 -3.45
N CYS A 70 -22.52 -7.29 -3.17
CA CYS A 70 -23.97 -7.33 -3.11
C CYS A 70 -24.55 -7.33 -4.53
#